data_AF-A0AAJ2P5J1-F1
#
_entry.id   AF-A0AAJ2P5J1-F1
#
_cell.length_a   1.000
_cell.length_b   1.000
_cell.length_c   1.000
_cell.angle_alpha   90.00
_cell.angle_beta   90.00
_cell.angle_gamma   90.00
#
_symmetry.space_group_name_H-M   'P 1'
#
loop_
_entity.id
_entity.type
_entity.pdbx_description
1 polymer ?
#
loop_
_entity_poly.entity_id
_entity_poly.type
_entity_poly.pdbx_seq_one_letter_code
_entity_poly.pdbx_strand_id
1 'polypeptide(L)'
;MILNYKQEIDRQRERERERERERERAASQAEIENLYLNIVWKEFRIKDIFEQIKTKNVVTNGPGDLPATTAISINNQLGRYISPKGATILQNVFSATANGNGKVFFQPKPFTILQDSYAFKFKYEINNKKEFYLFFLGSLNKVFQKYSWDNKSTWKRVSEELITLPVDNQNEIDFDFIEKFTFLIMKIILNEIIDHYNKKVKNILICIANLK
;
A
#
# COMPACT_ATOMS: atom_id res chain seq x y z
N MET A 1 21.97 2.95 -46.94
CA MET A 1 22.01 4.34 -46.42
C MET A 1 20.74 4.70 -45.62
N ILE A 2 19.52 4.48 -46.16
CA ILE A 2 18.24 4.83 -45.49
C ILE A 2 17.97 4.01 -44.20
N LEU A 3 18.38 2.74 -44.15
CA LEU A 3 18.14 1.86 -42.99
C LEU A 3 18.93 2.30 -41.73
N ASN A 4 20.19 2.73 -41.90
CA ASN A 4 21.00 3.26 -40.79
C ASN A 4 20.46 4.59 -40.24
N TYR A 5 19.85 5.41 -41.10
CA TYR A 5 19.28 6.70 -40.69
C TYR A 5 18.02 6.51 -39.83
N LYS A 6 17.14 5.57 -40.18
CA LYS A 6 15.97 5.21 -39.35
C LYS A 6 16.38 4.66 -37.98
N GLN A 7 17.35 3.75 -37.94
CA GLN A 7 17.88 3.21 -36.69
C GLN A 7 18.49 4.28 -35.77
N GLU A 8 19.15 5.29 -36.35
CA GLU A 8 19.69 6.40 -35.58
C GLU A 8 18.58 7.29 -35.01
N ILE A 9 17.54 7.61 -35.79
CA ILE A 9 16.38 8.36 -35.30
C ILE A 9 15.71 7.65 -34.13
N ASP A 10 15.51 6.33 -34.21
CA ASP A 10 14.88 5.56 -33.13
C ASP A 10 15.74 5.53 -31.87
N ARG A 11 17.08 5.45 -32.01
CA ARG A 11 18.00 5.57 -30.87
C ARG A 11 17.96 6.95 -30.22
N GLN A 12 17.86 8.02 -31.01
CA GLN A 12 17.76 9.38 -30.48
C GLN A 12 16.44 9.59 -29.72
N ARG A 13 15.32 9.12 -30.28
CA ARG A 13 14.01 9.16 -29.62
C ARG A 13 14.00 8.41 -28.29
N GLU A 14 14.64 7.24 -28.23
CA GLU A 14 14.69 6.47 -26.98
C GLU A 14 15.54 7.16 -25.91
N ARG A 15 16.68 7.76 -26.29
CA ARG A 15 17.50 8.56 -25.38
C ARG A 15 16.76 9.79 -24.86
N GLU A 16 15.96 10.43 -25.70
CA GLU A 16 15.15 11.59 -25.31
C GLU A 16 14.07 11.20 -24.30
N ARG A 17 13.36 10.09 -24.53
CA ARG A 17 12.40 9.54 -23.57
C ARG A 17 13.04 9.16 -22.24
N GLU A 18 14.23 8.58 -22.26
CA GLU A 18 14.96 8.22 -21.04
C GLU A 18 15.33 9.48 -20.24
N ARG A 19 15.83 10.52 -20.90
CA ARG A 19 16.12 11.83 -20.27
C ARG A 19 14.87 12.50 -19.71
N GLU A 20 13.74 12.42 -20.42
CA GLU A 20 12.47 12.96 -19.95
C GLU A 20 12.01 12.25 -18.67
N ARG A 21 12.06 10.92 -18.64
CA ARG A 21 11.75 10.12 -17.43
C ARG A 21 12.67 10.47 -16.26
N GLU A 22 13.97 10.62 -16.50
CA GLU A 22 14.93 11.04 -15.46
C GLU A 22 14.61 12.43 -14.91
N ARG A 23 14.28 13.39 -15.77
CA ARG A 23 13.86 14.74 -15.36
C ARG A 23 12.58 14.71 -14.54
N GLU A 24 11.59 13.94 -14.95
CA GLU A 24 10.34 13.80 -14.21
C GLU A 24 10.55 13.17 -12.83
N ARG A 25 11.44 12.17 -12.71
CA ARG A 25 11.81 11.60 -11.41
C ARG A 25 12.51 12.63 -10.53
N ALA A 26 13.50 13.34 -11.06
CA ALA A 26 14.22 14.37 -10.31
C ALA A 26 13.28 15.48 -9.83
N ALA A 27 12.34 15.91 -10.68
CA ALA A 27 11.32 16.89 -10.31
C ALA A 27 10.40 16.36 -9.18
N SER A 28 9.93 15.11 -9.30
CA SER A 28 9.08 14.49 -8.27
C SER A 28 9.81 14.33 -6.93
N GLN A 29 11.11 13.98 -6.98
CA GLN A 29 11.97 13.85 -5.81
C GLN A 29 12.19 15.20 -5.10
N ALA A 30 12.50 16.25 -5.87
CA ALA A 30 12.65 17.61 -5.34
C ALA A 30 11.34 18.12 -4.72
N GLU A 31 10.20 17.78 -5.30
CA GLU A 31 8.89 18.13 -4.76
C GLU A 31 8.59 17.39 -3.44
N ILE A 32 8.94 16.09 -3.35
CA ILE A 32 8.85 15.32 -2.10
C ILE A 32 9.72 15.95 -1.00
N GLU A 33 10.96 16.31 -1.32
CA GLU A 33 11.88 16.96 -0.38
C GLU A 33 11.32 18.29 0.11
N ASN A 34 10.78 19.10 -0.80
CA ASN A 34 10.14 20.36 -0.44
C ASN A 34 8.92 20.16 0.48
N LEU A 35 8.05 19.19 0.17
CA LEU A 35 6.92 18.85 1.03
C LEU A 35 7.42 18.44 2.43
N TYR A 36 8.42 17.58 2.51
CA TYR A 36 8.94 17.06 3.78
C TYR A 36 9.61 18.14 4.65
N LEU A 37 10.26 19.14 4.04
CA LEU A 37 10.90 20.24 4.78
C LEU A 37 9.89 21.22 5.40
N ASN A 38 8.69 21.33 4.83
CA ASN A 38 7.69 22.31 5.23
C ASN A 38 6.53 21.72 6.05
N ILE A 39 6.58 20.42 6.36
CA ILE A 39 5.51 19.74 7.10
C ILE A 39 5.89 19.57 8.57
N VAL A 40 4.89 19.69 9.44
CA VAL A 40 5.01 19.37 10.86
C VAL A 40 4.47 17.98 11.10
N TRP A 41 5.20 17.19 11.88
CA TRP A 41 4.80 15.83 12.25
C TRP A 41 4.34 15.77 13.70
N LYS A 42 3.24 15.08 13.96
CA LYS A 42 2.71 14.85 15.32
C LYS A 42 2.32 13.40 15.55
N GLU A 43 2.35 13.00 16.81
CA GLU A 43 1.93 11.67 17.25
C GLU A 43 0.44 11.63 17.56
N PHE A 44 -0.23 10.57 17.11
CA PHE A 44 -1.64 10.30 17.34
C PHE A 44 -1.80 8.87 17.83
N ARG A 45 -2.68 8.63 18.79
CA ARG A 45 -3.02 7.24 19.14
C ARG A 45 -3.86 6.62 18.04
N ILE A 46 -3.60 5.34 17.74
CA ILE A 46 -4.37 4.59 16.75
C ILE A 46 -5.87 4.62 17.09
N LYS A 47 -6.25 4.50 18.38
CA LYS A 47 -7.66 4.56 18.80
C LYS A 47 -8.32 5.92 18.56
N ASP A 48 -7.57 7.00 18.41
CA ASP A 48 -8.16 8.33 18.19
C ASP A 48 -8.58 8.49 16.72
N ILE A 49 -7.94 7.74 15.81
CA ILE A 49 -8.18 7.78 14.37
C ILE A 49 -9.05 6.61 13.90
N PHE A 50 -8.86 5.44 14.49
CA PHE A 50 -9.44 4.18 14.03
C PHE A 50 -10.34 3.53 15.08
N GLU A 51 -11.30 2.75 14.60
CA GLU A 51 -12.14 1.89 15.43
C GLU A 51 -12.19 0.45 14.90
N GLN A 52 -12.25 -0.51 15.82
CA GLN A 52 -12.40 -1.93 15.49
C GLN A 52 -13.83 -2.21 15.02
N ILE A 53 -13.94 -2.98 13.94
CA ILE A 53 -15.22 -3.46 13.44
C ILE A 53 -15.58 -4.76 14.15
N LYS A 54 -16.76 -4.83 14.75
CA LYS A 54 -17.30 -6.06 15.31
C LYS A 54 -17.70 -7.01 14.18
N THR A 55 -17.22 -8.25 14.22
CA THR A 55 -17.53 -9.28 13.22
C THR A 55 -18.18 -10.51 13.87
N LYS A 56 -19.01 -11.20 13.10
CA LYS A 56 -19.61 -12.48 13.52
C LYS A 56 -18.55 -13.60 13.48
N ASN A 57 -18.67 -14.57 14.39
CA ASN A 57 -17.85 -15.77 14.38
C ASN A 57 -18.35 -16.72 13.27
N VAL A 58 -17.48 -17.07 12.33
CA VAL A 58 -17.77 -17.94 11.18
C VAL A 58 -16.74 -19.06 11.02
N VAL A 59 -16.01 -19.41 12.09
CA VAL A 59 -14.95 -20.44 12.07
C VAL A 59 -15.47 -21.81 11.60
N THR A 60 -16.74 -22.11 11.87
CA THR A 60 -17.39 -23.37 11.51
C THR A 60 -18.06 -23.35 10.13
N ASN A 61 -17.95 -22.25 9.36
CA ASN A 61 -18.53 -22.19 8.03
C ASN A 61 -17.85 -23.19 7.09
N GLY A 62 -18.67 -23.85 6.27
CA GLY A 62 -18.19 -24.69 5.17
C GLY A 62 -17.52 -23.87 4.05
N PRO A 63 -16.95 -24.54 3.03
CA PRO A 63 -16.33 -23.90 1.89
C PRO A 63 -17.34 -23.03 1.10
N GLY A 64 -16.81 -22.05 0.37
CA GLY A 64 -17.58 -21.14 -0.48
C GLY A 64 -16.65 -20.23 -1.27
N ASP A 65 -17.15 -19.07 -1.70
CA ASP A 65 -16.47 -18.11 -2.57
C ASP A 65 -16.10 -16.78 -1.87
N LEU A 66 -16.48 -16.59 -0.61
CA LEU A 66 -16.13 -15.38 0.15
C LEU A 66 -14.69 -15.49 0.69
N PRO A 67 -13.76 -14.62 0.28
CA PRO A 67 -12.41 -14.59 0.85
C PRO A 67 -12.44 -14.28 2.35
N ALA A 68 -11.63 -14.98 3.12
CA ALA A 68 -11.61 -14.83 4.57
C ALA A 68 -10.20 -14.73 5.15
N THR A 69 -10.00 -13.76 6.04
CA THR A 69 -8.68 -13.47 6.60
C THR A 69 -8.35 -14.37 7.80
N THR A 70 -7.07 -14.72 7.91
CA THR A 70 -6.50 -15.47 9.04
C THR A 70 -5.24 -14.79 9.58
N ALA A 71 -4.47 -15.42 10.47
CA ALA A 71 -3.21 -14.89 10.98
C ALA A 71 -2.01 -14.96 9.99
N ILE A 72 -2.24 -15.10 8.68
CA ILE A 72 -1.15 -15.13 7.70
C ILE A 72 -0.67 -13.71 7.35
N SER A 73 0.65 -13.52 7.24
CA SER A 73 1.27 -12.23 6.88
C SER A 73 1.57 -12.08 5.39
N ILE A 74 0.97 -12.93 4.54
CA ILE A 74 1.12 -12.95 3.08
C ILE A 74 -0.26 -12.96 2.41
N ASN A 75 -0.30 -12.89 1.08
CA ASN A 75 -1.52 -13.02 0.27
C ASN A 75 -2.67 -12.08 0.69
N ASN A 76 -2.33 -10.83 1.04
CA ASN A 76 -3.28 -9.86 1.59
C ASN A 76 -4.12 -10.41 2.76
N GLN A 77 -3.52 -11.27 3.59
CA GLN A 77 -4.16 -11.97 4.71
C GLN A 77 -5.22 -13.02 4.32
N LEU A 78 -5.49 -13.25 3.04
CA LEU A 78 -6.53 -14.18 2.58
C LEU A 78 -6.07 -15.63 2.74
N GLY A 79 -6.57 -16.29 3.77
CA GLY A 79 -6.16 -17.65 4.12
C GLY A 79 -7.13 -18.73 3.67
N ARG A 80 -8.41 -18.42 3.50
CA ARG A 80 -9.46 -19.36 3.08
C ARG A 80 -10.54 -18.69 2.26
N TYR A 81 -11.37 -19.53 1.65
CA TYR A 81 -12.65 -19.14 1.08
C TYR A 81 -13.76 -19.93 1.79
N ILE A 82 -14.79 -19.23 2.27
CA ILE A 82 -15.87 -19.83 3.07
C ILE A 82 -17.23 -19.43 2.51
N SER A 83 -18.27 -20.12 2.95
CA SER A 83 -19.65 -19.72 2.67
C SER A 83 -19.92 -18.32 3.24
N PRO A 84 -20.57 -17.41 2.49
CA PRO A 84 -20.96 -16.09 3.00
C PRO A 84 -22.09 -16.14 4.04
N LYS A 85 -22.72 -17.29 4.23
CA LYS A 85 -23.87 -17.45 5.14
C LYS A 85 -23.48 -17.05 6.57
N GLY A 86 -24.12 -16.01 7.09
CA GLY A 86 -23.88 -15.51 8.44
C GLY A 86 -22.59 -14.69 8.62
N ALA A 87 -21.78 -14.52 7.57
CA ALA A 87 -20.56 -13.73 7.62
C ALA A 87 -20.84 -12.22 7.69
N THR A 88 -19.88 -11.48 8.24
CA THR A 88 -19.86 -10.01 8.15
C THR A 88 -19.03 -9.65 6.93
N ILE A 89 -19.69 -9.22 5.85
CA ILE A 89 -18.99 -8.84 4.62
C ILE A 89 -18.47 -7.42 4.77
N LEU A 90 -17.17 -7.26 4.60
CA LEU A 90 -16.42 -6.01 4.74
C LEU A 90 -15.74 -5.66 3.42
N GLN A 91 -15.52 -4.37 3.18
CA GLN A 91 -14.79 -3.85 2.02
C GLN A 91 -14.28 -2.44 2.34
N ASN A 92 -13.16 -2.03 1.73
CA ASN A 92 -12.54 -0.72 1.91
C ASN A 92 -12.20 -0.42 3.38
N VAL A 93 -11.67 -1.43 4.07
CA VAL A 93 -11.23 -1.33 5.47
C VAL A 93 -9.85 -1.98 5.62
N PHE A 94 -9.21 -1.74 6.76
CA PHE A 94 -7.99 -2.45 7.11
C PHE A 94 -8.32 -3.79 7.75
N SER A 95 -7.46 -4.77 7.51
CA SER A 95 -7.43 -6.01 8.28
C SER A 95 -6.03 -6.18 8.88
N ALA A 96 -5.95 -6.79 10.05
CA ALA A 96 -4.67 -7.07 10.70
C ALA A 96 -4.65 -8.43 11.35
N THR A 97 -3.45 -8.98 11.50
CA THR A 97 -3.24 -10.21 12.26
C THR A 97 -3.44 -9.92 13.75
N ALA A 98 -4.16 -10.78 14.46
CA ALA A 98 -4.29 -10.71 15.92
C ALA A 98 -3.23 -11.56 16.62
N ASN A 99 -2.87 -12.68 15.99
CA ASN A 99 -1.80 -13.59 16.39
C ASN A 99 -0.74 -13.65 15.27
N GLY A 100 0.46 -14.14 15.59
CA GLY A 100 1.55 -14.30 14.61
C GLY A 100 2.35 -13.02 14.35
N ASN A 101 2.94 -12.88 13.17
CA ASN A 101 3.90 -11.82 12.83
C ASN A 101 3.19 -10.53 12.41
N GLY A 102 2.53 -9.87 13.37
CA GLY A 102 1.94 -8.52 13.29
C GLY A 102 2.01 -7.83 11.93
N LYS A 103 0.90 -7.83 11.19
CA LYS A 103 0.84 -7.23 9.85
C LYS A 103 -0.51 -6.59 9.60
N VAL A 104 -0.52 -5.45 8.91
CA VAL A 104 -1.74 -4.76 8.46
C VAL A 104 -1.83 -4.84 6.94
N PHE A 105 -3.06 -4.98 6.47
CA PHE A 105 -3.45 -5.03 5.07
C PHE A 105 -4.62 -4.09 4.81
N PHE A 106 -4.76 -3.64 3.57
CA PHE A 106 -5.96 -2.97 3.09
C PHE A 106 -6.77 -3.94 2.23
N GLN A 107 -8.09 -3.97 2.41
CA GLN A 107 -9.00 -4.89 1.73
C GLN A 107 -9.92 -4.14 0.77
N PRO A 108 -9.52 -3.92 -0.49
CA PRO A 108 -10.32 -3.18 -1.47
C PRO A 108 -11.51 -3.97 -2.02
N LYS A 109 -11.58 -5.27 -1.77
CA LYS A 109 -12.62 -6.19 -2.26
C LYS A 109 -13.39 -6.81 -1.09
N PRO A 110 -14.63 -7.29 -1.34
CA PRO A 110 -15.42 -7.97 -0.31
C PRO A 110 -14.67 -9.15 0.33
N PHE A 111 -14.70 -9.21 1.65
CA PHE A 111 -14.08 -10.28 2.45
C PHE A 111 -14.78 -10.42 3.82
N THR A 112 -14.37 -11.40 4.62
CA THR A 112 -14.75 -11.51 6.05
C THR A 112 -13.54 -11.85 6.93
N ILE A 113 -13.67 -11.62 8.24
CA ILE A 113 -12.74 -12.13 9.24
C ILE A 113 -13.13 -13.59 9.55
N LEU A 114 -12.18 -14.54 9.43
CA LEU A 114 -12.40 -15.93 9.85
C LEU A 114 -11.94 -16.15 11.29
N GLN A 115 -10.64 -16.02 11.52
CA GLN A 115 -10.02 -16.27 12.83
C GLN A 115 -8.70 -15.52 12.97
N ASP A 116 -8.23 -15.34 14.21
CA ASP A 116 -6.91 -14.79 14.54
C ASP A 116 -6.53 -13.49 13.80
N SER A 117 -7.55 -12.71 13.44
CA SER A 117 -7.45 -11.47 12.71
C SER A 117 -8.62 -10.57 13.11
N TYR A 118 -8.53 -9.29 12.79
CA TYR A 118 -9.63 -8.33 12.97
C TYR A 118 -9.60 -7.29 11.86
N ALA A 119 -10.73 -6.60 11.70
CA ALA A 119 -10.85 -5.44 10.83
C ALA A 119 -11.01 -4.16 11.65
N PHE A 120 -10.54 -3.05 11.09
CA PHE A 120 -10.72 -1.72 11.65
C PHE A 120 -10.81 -0.69 10.51
N LYS A 121 -11.43 0.45 10.81
CA LYS A 121 -11.68 1.53 9.86
C LYS A 121 -11.44 2.88 10.51
N PHE A 122 -11.36 3.93 9.70
CA PHE A 122 -11.37 5.31 10.18
C PHE A 122 -12.68 5.60 10.93
N LYS A 123 -12.60 6.41 11.98
CA LYS A 123 -13.77 6.90 12.72
C LYS A 123 -14.56 7.96 11.97
N TYR A 124 -13.93 8.60 11.00
CA TYR A 124 -14.51 9.63 10.14
C TYR A 124 -14.57 9.12 8.70
N GLU A 125 -15.47 9.69 7.91
CA GLU A 125 -15.54 9.39 6.49
C GLU A 125 -14.30 9.93 5.78
N ILE A 126 -13.67 9.06 5.00
CA ILE A 126 -12.61 9.44 4.08
C ILE A 126 -13.23 9.38 2.70
N ASN A 127 -13.23 10.50 1.98
CA ASN A 127 -13.53 10.49 0.55
C ASN A 127 -12.51 9.58 -0.12
N ASN A 128 -12.95 8.40 -0.55
CA ASN A 128 -12.17 7.21 -0.90
C ASN A 128 -11.02 7.43 -1.89
N LYS A 129 -9.93 8.07 -1.46
CA LYS A 129 -8.68 8.14 -2.22
C LYS A 129 -7.77 7.00 -1.78
N LYS A 130 -7.30 6.23 -2.75
CA LYS A 130 -6.44 5.05 -2.54
C LYS A 130 -5.14 5.43 -1.83
N GLU A 131 -4.69 6.65 -2.08
CA GLU A 131 -3.52 7.32 -1.54
C GLU A 131 -3.57 7.35 -0.01
N PHE A 132 -4.72 7.68 0.59
CA PHE A 132 -4.87 7.68 2.05
C PHE A 132 -4.63 6.29 2.64
N TYR A 133 -5.31 5.27 2.11
CA TYR A 133 -5.15 3.92 2.60
C TYR A 133 -3.70 3.43 2.49
N LEU A 134 -2.99 3.78 1.41
CA LEU A 134 -1.59 3.40 1.23
C LEU A 134 -0.66 4.09 2.22
N PHE A 135 -0.83 5.39 2.47
CA PHE A 135 -0.04 6.13 3.45
C PHE A 135 -0.19 5.53 4.85
N PHE A 136 -1.45 5.42 5.31
CA PHE A 136 -1.74 4.88 6.63
C PHE A 136 -1.32 3.41 6.74
N LEU A 137 -1.43 2.61 5.67
CA LEU A 137 -0.92 1.24 5.66
C LEU A 137 0.58 1.19 5.95
N GLY A 138 1.37 2.12 5.40
CA GLY A 138 2.80 2.25 5.69
C GLY A 138 3.07 2.59 7.16
N SER A 139 2.42 3.65 7.66
CA SER A 139 2.56 4.10 9.06
C SER A 139 2.13 3.04 10.07
N LEU A 140 1.01 2.34 9.81
CA LEU A 140 0.54 1.24 10.63
C LEU A 140 1.50 0.06 10.60
N ASN A 141 2.00 -0.34 9.42
CA ASN A 141 2.94 -1.45 9.34
C ASN A 141 4.27 -1.14 10.06
N LYS A 142 4.70 0.12 10.15
CA LYS A 142 5.85 0.51 10.97
C LYS A 142 5.63 0.20 12.46
N VAL A 143 4.44 0.46 12.99
CA VAL A 143 4.06 0.09 14.36
C VAL A 143 3.95 -1.43 14.50
N PHE A 144 3.34 -2.11 13.53
CA PHE A 144 3.04 -3.54 13.62
C PHE A 144 4.29 -4.44 13.56
N GLN A 145 5.41 -3.96 13.01
CA GLN A 145 6.69 -4.70 12.91
C GLN A 145 7.23 -5.24 14.23
N LYS A 146 6.84 -4.68 15.39
CA LYS A 146 7.29 -5.14 16.71
C LYS A 146 6.49 -6.32 17.28
N TYR A 147 5.39 -6.69 16.64
CA TYR A 147 4.52 -7.76 17.09
C TYR A 147 4.91 -9.10 16.46
N SER A 148 4.73 -10.17 17.23
CA SER A 148 5.15 -11.54 16.93
C SER A 148 4.21 -12.54 17.60
N TRP A 149 4.51 -13.83 17.48
CA TRP A 149 3.72 -14.88 18.13
C TRP A 149 3.65 -14.71 19.67
N ASP A 150 4.78 -14.38 20.29
CA ASP A 150 4.89 -14.11 21.73
C ASP A 150 4.41 -12.70 22.11
N ASN A 151 4.47 -11.77 21.16
CA ASN A 151 4.01 -10.39 21.33
C ASN A 151 2.83 -10.08 20.41
N LYS A 152 1.63 -10.49 20.81
CA LYS A 152 0.42 -10.45 19.97
C LYS A 152 -0.11 -9.03 19.71
N SER A 153 -0.47 -8.74 18.46
CA SER A 153 -1.07 -7.48 17.99
C SER A 153 -2.58 -7.41 18.23
N THR A 154 -3.03 -7.65 19.46
CA THR A 154 -4.47 -7.55 19.81
C THR A 154 -4.95 -6.12 19.74
N TRP A 155 -6.20 -5.88 19.27
CA TRP A 155 -6.74 -4.52 19.13
C TRP A 155 -6.56 -3.66 20.38
N LYS A 156 -6.84 -4.21 21.58
CA LYS A 156 -6.63 -3.52 22.87
C LYS A 156 -5.24 -2.91 22.98
N ARG A 157 -4.20 -3.63 22.55
CA ARG A 157 -2.82 -3.16 22.60
C ARG A 157 -2.54 -2.16 21.48
N VAL A 158 -2.86 -2.52 20.25
CA VAL A 158 -2.50 -1.69 19.09
C VAL A 158 -3.25 -0.36 19.07
N SER A 159 -4.46 -0.32 19.63
CA SER A 159 -5.24 0.91 19.73
C SER A 159 -4.57 1.98 20.62
N GLU A 160 -3.71 1.59 21.55
CA GLU A 160 -2.96 2.53 22.42
C GLU A 160 -1.62 2.97 21.83
N GLU A 161 -1.20 2.37 20.71
CA GLU A 161 0.05 2.72 20.03
C GLU A 161 -0.05 4.08 19.35
N LEU A 162 1.11 4.69 19.14
CA LEU A 162 1.24 5.97 18.45
C LEU A 162 1.63 5.76 16.98
N ILE A 163 1.01 6.53 16.10
CA ILE A 163 1.45 6.75 14.72
C ILE A 163 1.79 8.22 14.51
N THR A 164 2.83 8.48 13.73
CA THR A 164 3.25 9.83 13.38
C THR A 164 2.60 10.25 12.07
N LEU A 165 1.91 11.39 12.06
CA LEU A 165 1.18 11.91 10.90
C LEU A 165 1.53 13.38 10.66
N PRO A 166 1.46 13.83 9.40
CA PRO A 166 1.64 15.22 9.03
C PRO A 166 0.43 16.04 9.49
N VAL A 167 0.67 17.28 9.93
CA VAL A 167 -0.38 18.21 10.36
C VAL A 167 -0.29 19.55 9.66
N ASP A 168 -1.45 20.15 9.45
CA ASP A 168 -1.61 21.46 8.84
C ASP A 168 -1.38 22.59 9.88
N ASN A 169 -1.58 23.83 9.45
CA ASN A 169 -1.48 25.01 10.30
C ASN A 169 -2.64 25.16 11.31
N GLN A 170 -3.70 24.36 11.20
CA GLN A 170 -4.74 24.21 12.23
C GLN A 170 -4.41 23.11 13.24
N ASN A 171 -3.28 22.39 13.07
CA ASN A 171 -2.89 21.21 13.84
C ASN A 171 -3.78 19.97 13.60
N GLU A 172 -4.53 19.95 12.51
CA GLU A 172 -5.30 18.79 12.08
C GLU A 172 -4.47 17.93 11.11
N ILE A 173 -4.87 16.68 10.88
CA ILE A 173 -4.17 15.80 9.94
C ILE A 173 -4.18 16.43 8.54
N ASP A 174 -3.00 16.65 7.96
CA ASP A 174 -2.86 17.27 6.64
C ASP A 174 -3.12 16.23 5.53
N PHE A 175 -4.38 16.09 5.15
CA PHE A 175 -4.80 15.15 4.11
C PHE A 175 -4.27 15.54 2.72
N ASP A 176 -4.16 16.84 2.41
CA ASP A 176 -3.64 17.31 1.13
C ASP A 176 -2.16 16.94 0.96
N PHE A 177 -1.38 17.10 2.03
CA PHE A 177 -0.01 16.59 2.08
C PHE A 177 0.01 15.08 1.86
N ILE A 178 -0.81 14.30 2.59
CA ILE A 178 -0.80 12.83 2.51
C ILE A 178 -1.08 12.35 1.08
N GLU A 179 -2.09 12.92 0.45
CA GLU A 179 -2.47 12.59 -0.94
C GLU A 179 -1.31 12.90 -1.89
N LYS A 180 -0.80 14.14 -1.84
CA LYS A 180 0.25 14.59 -2.75
C LYS A 180 1.55 13.81 -2.57
N PHE A 181 1.98 13.64 -1.32
CA PHE A 181 3.17 12.86 -0.98
C PHE A 181 3.06 11.42 -1.48
N THR A 182 1.92 10.76 -1.21
CA THR A 182 1.72 9.37 -1.62
C THR A 182 1.67 9.23 -3.13
N PHE A 183 1.01 10.16 -3.82
CA PHE A 183 0.98 10.20 -5.28
C PHE A 183 2.38 10.32 -5.89
N LEU A 184 3.21 11.24 -5.38
CA LEU A 184 4.58 11.43 -5.89
C LEU A 184 5.46 10.20 -5.66
N ILE A 185 5.37 9.57 -4.49
CA ILE A 185 6.07 8.32 -4.21
C ILE A 185 5.62 7.21 -5.16
N MET A 186 4.31 7.06 -5.36
CA MET A 186 3.77 6.08 -6.32
C MET A 186 4.26 6.35 -7.75
N LYS A 187 4.33 7.62 -8.16
CA LYS A 187 4.84 8.03 -9.48
C LYS A 187 6.30 7.63 -9.65
N ILE A 188 7.16 7.88 -8.66
CA ILE A 188 8.57 7.48 -8.69
C ILE A 188 8.70 5.97 -8.81
N ILE A 189 8.02 5.21 -7.94
CA ILE A 189 8.06 3.74 -7.93
C ILE A 189 7.57 3.17 -9.27
N LEU A 190 6.46 3.68 -9.81
CA LEU A 190 5.94 3.24 -11.10
C LEU A 190 6.95 3.46 -12.22
N ASN A 191 7.58 4.64 -12.24
CA ASN A 191 8.62 4.94 -13.20
C ASN A 191 9.81 3.97 -13.06
N GLU A 192 10.30 3.69 -11.85
CA GLU A 192 11.40 2.73 -11.63
C GLU A 192 11.07 1.32 -12.12
N ILE A 193 9.84 0.87 -11.86
CA ILE A 193 9.33 -0.43 -12.36
C ILE A 193 9.34 -0.44 -13.88
N ILE A 194 8.80 0.59 -14.53
CA ILE A 194 8.77 0.71 -16.00
C ILE A 194 10.19 0.61 -16.57
N ASP A 195 11.16 1.33 -16.00
CA ASP A 195 12.55 1.28 -16.48
C ASP A 195 13.18 -0.10 -16.29
N HIS A 196 12.94 -0.75 -15.14
CA HIS A 196 13.42 -2.11 -14.91
C HIS A 196 12.93 -3.09 -15.99
N TYR A 197 11.64 -3.06 -16.31
CA TYR A 197 11.06 -3.93 -17.33
C TYR A 197 11.50 -3.55 -18.75
N ASN A 198 11.61 -2.25 -19.07
CA ASN A 198 12.14 -1.79 -20.35
C ASN A 198 13.58 -2.28 -20.59
N LYS A 199 14.44 -2.18 -19.57
CA LYS A 199 15.81 -2.71 -19.63
C LYS A 199 15.83 -4.21 -19.83
N LYS A 200 14.95 -4.94 -19.14
CA LYS A 200 14.82 -6.41 -19.29
C LYS A 200 14.39 -6.79 -20.71
N VAL A 201 13.38 -6.13 -21.27
CA VAL A 201 12.93 -6.35 -22.65
C VAL A 201 14.03 -6.05 -23.66
N LYS A 202 14.73 -4.92 -23.51
CA LYS A 202 15.85 -4.54 -24.39
C LYS A 202 16.96 -5.60 -24.40
N ASN A 203 17.33 -6.12 -23.23
CA ASN A 203 18.33 -7.18 -23.12
C ASN A 203 17.90 -8.46 -23.84
N ILE A 204 16.62 -8.86 -23.70
CA ILE A 204 16.07 -10.02 -24.41
C ILE A 204 16.13 -9.81 -25.93
N LEU A 205 15.74 -8.63 -26.42
CA LEU A 205 15.80 -8.31 -27.85
C LEU A 205 17.23 -8.36 -28.42
N ILE A 206 18.22 -7.89 -27.65
CA ILE A 206 19.64 -7.99 -28.02
C ILE A 206 20.08 -9.45 -28.11
N CYS A 207 19.72 -10.29 -27.13
CA CYS A 207 20.02 -11.72 -27.18
C CYS A 207 19.41 -12.39 -28.42
N ILE A 208 18.14 -12.10 -28.74
CA ILE A 208 17.47 -12.64 -29.94
C ILE A 208 18.16 -12.19 -31.23
N ALA A 209 18.59 -10.93 -31.30
CA ALA A 209 19.30 -10.41 -32.47
C ALA A 209 20.66 -11.10 -32.71
N ASN A 210 21.33 -11.53 -31.64
CA ASN A 210 22.63 -12.20 -31.68
C ASN A 210 22.56 -13.73 -31.86
N LEU A 211 21.35 -14.31 -31.88
CA LEU A 211 21.13 -15.74 -32.17
C LEU A 211 21.03 -16.03 -33.68
N LYS A 212 21.24 -15.00 -34.52
CA LYS A 212 21.33 -15.10 -35.98
C LYS A 212 22.77 -14.96 -36.43
#